data_AF-A0A0M6YDA5-F1
#
_entry.id   AF-A0A0M6YDA5-F1
#
_cell.length_a   1.000
_cell.length_b   1.000
_cell.length_c   1.000
_cell.angle_alpha   90.00
_cell.angle_beta   90.00
_cell.angle_gamma   90.00
#
_symmetry.space_group_name_H-M   'P 1'
#
loop_
_entity.id
_entity.type
_entity.pdbx_description
1 polymer ?
#
loop_
_entity_poly.entity_id
_entity_poly.type
_entity_poly.pdbx_seq_one_letter_code
_entity_poly.pdbx_strand_id
1 'polypeptide(L)'
;MAFSDGTEPAVIDRLRADGDLLVSLVAVEEAQIVGHIAFSPATLSVPGRWVTLGPISVTPERQRRGIGKALIAAGFARLRALGVAGCVLTGNPAVYASSGFRNDLGLTASDTPNRNVMGLSFAGPPPTGPIVFARAFG
;
A
#
# COMPACT_ATOMS: atom_id res chain seq x y z
N MET A 1 3.20 17.30 -2.62
CA MET A 1 4.49 16.68 -2.26
C MET A 1 4.48 15.27 -2.78
N ALA A 2 5.40 14.95 -3.69
CA ALA A 2 5.66 13.57 -4.09
C ALA A 2 6.31 12.86 -2.89
N PHE A 3 5.78 11.71 -2.50
CA PHE A 3 6.37 10.85 -1.46
C PHE A 3 7.50 9.98 -2.02
N SER A 4 8.15 10.41 -3.10
CA SER A 4 9.15 9.64 -3.82
C SER A 4 10.52 10.21 -3.51
N ASP A 5 11.33 9.48 -2.75
CA ASP A 5 12.73 9.79 -2.45
C ASP A 5 13.70 9.12 -3.44
N GLY A 6 13.19 8.47 -4.49
CA GLY A 6 13.97 7.75 -5.49
C GLY A 6 14.45 6.36 -5.06
N THR A 7 14.11 5.91 -3.84
CA THR A 7 14.52 4.59 -3.32
C THR A 7 13.54 3.45 -3.67
N GLU A 8 12.42 3.78 -4.32
CA GLU A 8 11.35 2.84 -4.65
C GLU A 8 11.83 1.55 -5.33
N PRO A 9 12.72 1.59 -6.34
CA PRO A 9 13.23 0.35 -6.95
C PRO A 9 13.98 -0.53 -5.94
N ALA A 10 14.79 0.08 -5.07
CA ALA A 10 15.55 -0.65 -4.05
C ALA A 10 14.67 -1.27 -2.97
N VAL A 11 13.56 -0.63 -2.60
CA VAL A 11 12.56 -1.21 -1.70
C VAL A 11 11.91 -2.44 -2.35
N ILE A 12 11.55 -2.36 -3.63
CA ILE A 12 10.96 -3.50 -4.36
C ILE A 12 11.93 -4.68 -4.44
N ASP A 13 13.20 -4.42 -4.74
CA ASP A 13 14.20 -5.48 -4.84
C ASP A 13 14.47 -6.13 -3.48
N ARG A 14 14.53 -5.33 -2.39
CA ARG A 14 14.62 -5.85 -1.02
C ARG A 14 13.41 -6.70 -0.64
N LEU A 15 12.18 -6.22 -0.88
CA LEU A 15 10.96 -7.00 -0.65
C LEU A 15 10.98 -8.33 -1.41
N ARG A 16 11.47 -8.33 -2.65
CA ARG A 16 11.58 -9.56 -3.45
C ARG A 16 12.63 -10.51 -2.88
N ALA A 17 13.79 -10.00 -2.48
CA ALA A 17 14.88 -10.78 -1.90
C ALA A 17 14.49 -11.40 -0.54
N ASP A 18 13.73 -10.66 0.26
CA ASP A 18 13.26 -11.10 1.58
C ASP A 18 12.05 -12.05 1.51
N GLY A 19 11.46 -12.24 0.32
CA GLY A 19 10.23 -13.03 0.13
C GLY A 19 8.95 -12.31 0.57
N ASP A 20 9.04 -11.03 0.88
CA ASP A 20 7.95 -10.18 1.39
C ASP A 20 7.14 -9.47 0.29
N LEU A 21 7.51 -9.63 -0.99
CA LEU A 21 6.73 -9.07 -2.11
C LEU A 21 5.49 -9.94 -2.43
N LEU A 22 4.44 -9.82 -1.61
CA LEU A 22 3.23 -10.66 -1.69
C LEU A 22 2.43 -10.49 -2.98
N VAL A 23 2.18 -9.24 -3.38
CA VAL A 23 1.48 -8.92 -4.63
C VAL A 23 2.20 -7.76 -5.29
N SER A 24 2.53 -7.91 -6.57
CA SER A 24 3.22 -6.89 -7.37
C SER A 24 2.58 -6.83 -8.75
N LEU A 25 1.89 -5.73 -9.05
CA LEU A 25 1.11 -5.58 -10.28
C LEU A 25 1.62 -4.41 -11.12
N VAL A 26 1.53 -4.56 -12.43
CA VAL A 26 1.83 -3.51 -13.40
C VAL A 26 0.59 -3.14 -14.19
N ALA A 27 0.45 -1.85 -14.50
CA ALA A 27 -0.49 -1.36 -15.49
C ALA A 27 0.25 -1.25 -16.83
N VAL A 28 -0.36 -1.79 -17.89
CA VAL A 28 0.23 -1.80 -19.24
C VAL A 28 -0.72 -1.08 -20.21
N GLU A 29 -0.21 -0.08 -20.92
CA GLU A 29 -0.88 0.59 -22.05
C GLU A 29 0.07 0.54 -23.25
N GLU A 30 -0.41 0.20 -24.45
CA GLU A 30 0.41 0.19 -25.68
C GLU A 30 1.72 -0.60 -25.53
N ALA A 31 1.66 -1.74 -24.83
CA ALA A 31 2.79 -2.60 -24.47
C ALA A 31 3.88 -1.95 -23.58
N GLN A 32 3.61 -0.79 -22.98
CA GLN A 32 4.49 -0.10 -22.04
C GLN A 32 3.96 -0.21 -20.61
N ILE A 33 4.85 -0.42 -19.64
CA ILE A 33 4.50 -0.34 -18.22
C ILE A 33 4.35 1.13 -17.85
N VAL A 34 3.12 1.51 -17.46
CA VAL A 34 2.77 2.90 -17.12
C VAL A 34 2.49 3.10 -15.63
N GLY A 35 2.51 2.01 -14.85
CA GLY A 35 2.38 2.09 -13.41
C GLY A 35 2.63 0.75 -12.72
N HIS A 36 2.89 0.82 -11.42
CA HIS A 36 3.19 -0.32 -10.58
C HIS A 36 2.58 -0.14 -9.19
N ILE A 37 2.23 -1.25 -8.54
CA ILE A 37 1.83 -1.28 -7.14
C ILE A 37 2.40 -2.54 -6.49
N ALA A 38 2.92 -2.39 -5.28
CA ALA A 38 3.38 -3.49 -4.45
C ALA A 38 2.60 -3.57 -3.13
N PHE A 39 2.53 -4.79 -2.62
CA PHE A 39 2.00 -5.11 -1.31
C PHE A 39 2.94 -6.06 -0.58
N SER A 40 3.17 -5.80 0.70
CA SER A 40 4.04 -6.58 1.59
C SER A 40 3.36 -6.87 2.93
N PRO A 41 3.83 -7.80 3.76
CA PRO A 41 3.27 -8.01 5.09
C PRO A 41 3.38 -6.75 5.97
N ALA A 42 2.40 -6.60 6.86
CA ALA A 42 2.42 -5.63 7.95
C ALA A 42 2.07 -6.35 9.26
N THR A 43 2.70 -5.93 10.36
CA THR A 43 2.36 -6.43 11.71
C THR A 43 1.58 -5.37 12.46
N LEU A 44 0.43 -5.77 13.01
CA LEU A 44 -0.42 -4.96 13.88
C LEU A 44 -0.76 -5.76 15.14
N SER A 45 -1.13 -5.08 16.23
CA SER A 45 -1.59 -5.70 17.47
C SER A 45 -3.03 -6.24 17.41
N VAL A 46 -3.63 -6.29 16.22
CA VAL A 46 -4.98 -6.83 15.99
C VAL A 46 -4.91 -8.15 15.21
N PRO A 47 -5.84 -9.09 15.43
CA PRO A 47 -5.84 -10.37 14.70
C PRO A 47 -5.95 -10.23 13.19
N GLY A 48 -5.48 -11.25 12.49
CA GLY A 48 -5.58 -11.38 11.03
C GLY A 48 -4.29 -11.06 10.29
N ARG A 49 -4.27 -11.39 9.00
CA ARG A 49 -3.12 -11.14 8.12
C ARG A 49 -3.25 -9.75 7.51
N TRP A 50 -2.35 -8.84 7.85
CA TRP A 50 -2.35 -7.46 7.36
C TRP A 50 -1.24 -7.25 6.32
N VAL A 51 -1.50 -6.33 5.41
CA VAL A 51 -0.52 -5.94 4.38
C VAL A 51 -0.34 -4.44 4.33
N THR A 52 0.82 -4.00 3.85
CA THR A 52 1.09 -2.61 3.49
C THR A 52 0.90 -2.43 1.99
N LEU A 53 0.32 -1.31 1.59
CA LEU A 53 0.36 -0.84 0.20
C LEU A 53 1.56 0.09 0.04
N GLY A 54 2.49 -0.26 -0.85
CA GLY A 54 3.58 0.62 -1.21
C GLY A 54 4.80 -0.11 -1.78
N PRO A 55 5.57 0.55 -2.66
CA PRO A 55 5.22 1.78 -3.37
C PRO A 55 4.07 1.59 -4.38
N ILE A 56 3.43 2.70 -4.76
CA ILE A 56 2.54 2.81 -5.92
C ILE A 56 3.01 3.96 -6.79
N SER A 57 3.19 3.70 -8.08
CA SER A 57 3.71 4.68 -9.04
C SER A 57 2.93 4.62 -10.35
N VAL A 58 2.78 5.79 -10.98
CA VAL A 58 2.22 5.95 -12.32
C VAL A 58 3.08 6.99 -13.03
N THR A 59 3.47 6.70 -14.28
CA THR A 59 4.29 7.60 -15.08
C THR A 59 3.64 8.98 -15.16
N PRO A 60 4.39 10.09 -15.05
CA PRO A 60 3.83 11.45 -14.95
C PRO A 60 2.79 11.77 -16.02
N GLU A 61 3.03 11.34 -17.27
CA GLU A 61 2.18 11.58 -18.45
C GLU A 61 0.85 10.80 -18.39
N ARG A 62 0.73 9.84 -17.47
CA ARG A 62 -0.41 8.95 -17.31
C ARG A 62 -1.13 9.14 -15.96
N GLN A 63 -0.66 10.05 -15.12
CA GLN A 63 -1.30 10.39 -13.84
C GLN A 63 -2.67 11.04 -14.03
N ARG A 64 -3.49 11.04 -12.96
CA ARG A 64 -4.87 11.59 -12.93
C ARG A 64 -5.86 10.97 -13.94
N ARG A 65 -5.49 9.85 -14.58
CA ARG A 65 -6.36 9.07 -15.49
C ARG A 65 -7.02 7.86 -14.83
N GLY A 66 -6.93 7.73 -13.51
CA GLY A 66 -7.54 6.62 -12.76
C GLY A 66 -6.69 5.35 -12.63
N ILE A 67 -5.51 5.29 -13.27
CA ILE A 67 -4.62 4.10 -13.25
C ILE A 67 -4.27 3.67 -11.82
N GLY A 68 -3.88 4.61 -10.94
CA GLY A 68 -3.56 4.29 -9.55
C GLY A 68 -4.73 3.64 -8.81
N LYS A 69 -5.96 4.14 -9.01
CA LYS A 69 -7.17 3.54 -8.42
C LYS A 69 -7.44 2.14 -8.98
N ALA A 70 -7.25 1.94 -10.28
CA ALA A 70 -7.41 0.63 -10.92
C ALA A 70 -6.39 -0.39 -10.38
N LEU A 71 -5.13 0.02 -10.19
CA LEU A 71 -4.09 -0.79 -9.56
C LEU A 71 -4.46 -1.18 -8.12
N ILE A 72 -4.94 -0.23 -7.32
CA ILE A 72 -5.41 -0.49 -5.95
C ILE A 72 -6.56 -1.50 -5.95
N ALA A 73 -7.59 -1.28 -6.78
CA ALA A 73 -8.74 -2.18 -6.87
C ALA A 73 -8.33 -3.59 -7.29
N ALA A 74 -7.46 -3.73 -8.29
CA ALA A 74 -6.94 -5.02 -8.75
C ALA A 74 -6.06 -5.71 -7.68
N GLY A 75 -5.28 -4.94 -6.92
CA GLY A 75 -4.52 -5.43 -5.77
C GLY A 75 -5.43 -5.97 -4.69
N PHE A 76 -6.47 -5.22 -4.32
CA PHE A 76 -7.44 -5.62 -3.30
C PHE A 76 -8.21 -6.88 -3.69
N ALA A 77 -8.58 -7.04 -4.96
CA ALA A 77 -9.22 -8.26 -5.43
C ALA A 77 -8.34 -9.50 -5.19
N ARG A 78 -7.04 -9.43 -5.51
CA ARG A 78 -6.08 -10.52 -5.25
C ARG A 78 -5.88 -10.75 -3.75
N LEU A 79 -5.71 -9.69 -2.98
CA LEU A 79 -5.49 -9.77 -1.55
C LEU A 79 -6.68 -10.39 -0.80
N ARG A 80 -7.91 -10.07 -1.20
CA ARG A 80 -9.12 -10.70 -0.65
C ARG A 80 -9.13 -12.21 -0.93
N ALA A 81 -8.74 -12.64 -2.14
CA ALA A 81 -8.63 -14.06 -2.47
C ALA A 81 -7.54 -14.78 -1.66
N LEU A 82 -6.53 -14.06 -1.16
CA LEU A 82 -5.49 -14.57 -0.25
C LEU A 82 -5.91 -14.55 1.23
N GLY A 83 -7.15 -14.17 1.54
CA GLY A 83 -7.68 -14.15 2.90
C GLY A 83 -7.01 -13.11 3.82
N VAL A 84 -6.46 -12.03 3.27
CA VAL A 84 -5.90 -10.96 4.12
C VAL A 84 -7.03 -10.14 4.77
N ALA A 85 -6.81 -9.71 6.02
CA ALA A 85 -7.79 -9.01 6.84
C ALA A 85 -7.98 -7.55 6.40
N GLY A 86 -6.92 -6.91 5.90
CA GLY A 86 -6.97 -5.53 5.46
C GLY A 86 -5.60 -4.99 5.04
N CYS A 87 -5.57 -3.70 4.76
CA CYS A 87 -4.42 -3.00 4.23
C CYS A 87 -4.14 -1.71 5.03
N VAL A 88 -2.87 -1.41 5.25
CA VAL A 88 -2.40 -0.16 5.85
C VAL A 88 -1.40 0.53 4.94
N LEU A 89 -1.18 1.84 5.13
CA LEU A 89 -0.16 2.60 4.42
C LEU A 89 0.21 3.88 5.17
N THR A 90 1.29 4.52 4.74
CA THR A 90 1.59 5.93 5.03
C THR A 90 1.42 6.73 3.74
N GLY A 91 0.66 7.84 3.79
CA GLY A 91 0.34 8.60 2.59
C GLY A 91 -0.62 9.76 2.84
N ASN A 92 -0.97 10.47 1.76
CA ASN A 92 -1.89 11.61 1.84
C ASN A 92 -3.36 11.13 1.84
N PRO A 93 -4.17 11.46 2.86
CA PRO A 93 -5.60 11.14 2.89
C PRO A 93 -6.39 11.61 1.67
N ALA A 94 -6.05 12.76 1.09
CA ALA A 94 -6.72 13.28 -0.11
C ALA A 94 -6.54 12.35 -1.34
N VAL A 95 -5.49 11.52 -1.34
CA VAL A 95 -5.23 10.55 -2.42
C VAL A 95 -5.97 9.24 -2.15
N TYR A 96 -5.83 8.70 -0.94
CA TYR A 96 -6.25 7.33 -0.63
C TYR A 96 -7.67 7.19 -0.04
N ALA A 97 -8.28 8.27 0.49
CA ALA A 97 -9.62 8.21 1.06
C ALA A 97 -10.67 7.70 0.05
N SER A 98 -10.54 8.10 -1.22
CA SER A 98 -11.44 7.64 -2.29
C SER A 98 -11.29 6.15 -2.64
N SER A 99 -10.26 5.47 -2.12
CA SER A 99 -10.08 4.01 -2.22
C SER A 99 -10.49 3.27 -0.93
N GLY A 100 -11.14 3.97 0.00
CA GLY A 100 -11.67 3.41 1.25
C GLY A 100 -10.75 3.54 2.47
N PHE A 101 -9.53 4.04 2.32
CA PHE A 101 -8.61 4.24 3.43
C PHE A 101 -9.09 5.34 4.39
N ARG A 102 -8.82 5.14 5.68
CA ARG A 102 -9.17 6.05 6.76
C ARG A 102 -7.95 6.36 7.63
N ASN A 103 -7.83 7.60 8.11
CA ASN A 103 -6.74 8.07 8.98
C ASN A 103 -7.22 8.47 10.39
N ASP A 104 -8.48 8.17 10.74
CA ASP A 104 -9.13 8.44 12.02
C ASP A 104 -9.23 7.17 12.90
N LEU A 105 -8.32 6.21 12.69
CA LEU A 105 -8.39 4.86 13.26
C LEU A 105 -7.49 4.65 14.50
N GLY A 106 -6.76 5.68 14.94
CA GLY A 106 -5.77 5.54 16.01
C GLY A 106 -4.58 4.66 15.61
N LEU A 107 -4.25 4.61 14.31
CA LEU A 107 -3.06 3.95 13.82
C LEU A 107 -1.82 4.83 13.99
N THR A 108 -0.70 4.21 14.32
CA THR A 108 0.60 4.89 14.42
C THR A 108 1.66 4.09 13.67
N ALA A 109 2.67 4.77 13.14
CA ALA A 109 3.84 4.17 12.52
C ALA A 109 5.07 5.00 12.88
N SER A 110 6.22 4.35 13.07
CA SER A 110 7.48 5.04 13.37
C SER A 110 7.79 6.11 12.33
N ASP A 111 8.28 7.26 12.79
CA ASP A 111 8.74 8.38 11.96
C ASP A 111 7.71 8.95 10.98
N THR A 112 6.42 8.63 11.19
CA THR A 112 5.31 9.13 10.35
C THR A 112 4.28 9.86 11.20
N PRO A 113 3.90 11.11 10.86
CA PRO A 113 2.80 11.78 11.53
C PRO A 113 1.49 11.00 11.39
N ASN A 114 0.77 10.78 12.51
CA ASN A 114 -0.47 9.98 12.55
C ASN A 114 -1.49 10.37 11.47
N ARG A 115 -1.59 11.66 11.11
CA ARG A 115 -2.50 12.14 10.05
C ARG A 115 -2.27 11.49 8.68
N ASN A 116 -1.07 10.96 8.44
CA ASN A 116 -0.68 10.29 7.21
C ASN A 116 -0.74 8.76 7.32
N VAL A 117 -0.98 8.21 8.51
CA VAL A 117 -1.11 6.77 8.71
C VAL A 117 -2.56 6.38 8.43
N MET A 118 -2.77 5.44 7.52
CA MET A 118 -4.09 5.07 7.05
C MET A 118 -4.31 3.56 7.07
N GLY A 119 -5.55 3.14 7.27
CA GLY A 119 -5.95 1.74 7.26
C GLY A 119 -7.31 1.50 6.60
N LEU A 120 -7.50 0.26 6.16
CA LEU A 120 -8.74 -0.27 5.60
C LEU A 120 -8.87 -1.75 5.97
N SER A 121 -10.00 -2.15 6.56
CA SER A 121 -10.36 -3.56 6.70
C SER A 121 -11.06 -4.07 5.45
N PHE A 122 -10.70 -5.26 4.99
CA PHE A 122 -11.47 -5.98 3.98
C PHE A 122 -12.64 -6.74 4.59
N ALA A 123 -12.49 -7.21 5.83
CA ALA A 123 -13.53 -7.82 6.65
C ALA A 123 -13.22 -7.57 8.14
N GLY A 124 -14.26 -7.59 8.98
CA GLY A 124 -14.11 -7.43 10.43
C GLY A 124 -13.92 -5.96 10.88
N PRO A 125 -13.52 -5.75 12.15
CA PRO A 125 -13.38 -4.41 12.72
C PRO A 125 -12.23 -3.63 12.08
N PRO A 126 -12.25 -2.29 12.15
CA PRO A 126 -11.16 -1.45 11.69
C PRO A 126 -9.85 -1.74 12.44
N PRO A 127 -8.68 -1.62 11.78
CA PRO A 127 -7.39 -1.76 12.45
C PRO A 127 -7.13 -0.57 13.38
N THR A 128 -6.44 -0.82 14.49
CA THR A 128 -6.01 0.24 15.43
C THR A 128 -4.62 -0.07 15.97
N GLY A 129 -3.94 0.93 16.54
CA GLY A 129 -2.66 0.77 17.22
C GLY A 129 -1.42 0.85 16.32
N PRO A 130 -0.25 0.43 16.82
CA PRO A 130 1.01 0.57 16.10
C PRO A 130 1.10 -0.42 14.93
N ILE A 131 1.71 0.06 13.85
CA ILE A 131 2.03 -0.72 12.65
C ILE A 131 3.54 -0.90 12.56
N VAL A 132 3.98 -2.11 12.28
CA VAL A 132 5.35 -2.41 11.86
C VAL A 132 5.32 -2.84 10.40
N PHE A 133 6.05 -2.11 9.56
CA PHE A 133 6.22 -2.41 8.13
C PHE A 133 7.30 -3.49 7.92
N ALA A 134 7.31 -4.08 6.74
CA ALA A 134 8.39 -4.99 6.34
C ALA A 134 9.76 -4.31 6.45
N ARG A 135 10.80 -5.08 6.75
CA ARG A 135 12.18 -4.56 6.97
C ARG A 135 12.73 -3.81 5.75
N ALA A 136 12.23 -4.13 4.56
CA ALA A 136 12.61 -3.43 3.33
C ALA A 136 12.29 -1.92 3.33
N PHE A 137 11.44 -1.42 4.23
CA PHE A 137 11.11 0.02 4.34
C PHE A 137 12.03 0.82 5.30
N GLY A 138 12.98 0.16 5.98
CA GLY A 138 13.91 0.77 6.93
C GLY A 138 15.06 -0.16 7.29
#